data_AF-A0A3L7S963-F1
#
_entry.id   AF-A0A3L7S963-F1
#
_cell.length_a   1.000
_cell.length_b   1.000
_cell.length_c   1.000
_cell.angle_alpha   90.00
_cell.angle_beta   90.00
_cell.angle_gamma   90.00
#
_symmetry.space_group_name_H-M   'P 1'
#
loop_
_entity.id
_entity.type
_entity.pdbx_description
1 polymer ?
#
loop_
_entity_poly.entity_id
_entity_poly.type
_entity_poly.pdbx_seq_one_letter_code
_entity_poly.pdbx_strand_id
1 'polypeptide(L)'
;MPDQRVLSILMSLNMMLFAAGCGTQPEHAPEADGTTAQTSPAEEQSPDESPGQLIADLPSDIREVGSPDISVPKVPPKKKPENSAQPESEPRDIVVESTESGVDPSGSGVDEPMTDDEPNSEDPVAANTAETGNDGAIESPLPPPTPRPAGSMAVPPDPKTNAAAHPSAVTSKTVIQRDGVSQKHKGFSSELVYFATNREPSAAATALKDPDLFFGDEHGDLSYGVCEVSIPYKRTPGTLPEPSIWSLEFTQDPQKHVVLMEIQRLPDADFWMALRKKVDASPNRQLMLFVHGYCATFRDAARRTAQMSYDMNYQGPAMFFSWPAGSDLEGIQERANYLKDLRRAEASDEDLIAVIQNISRLSGAKRVHLVAHSMGSFILTEALKTIDDRNGRKGDPPRFFDQVVMAAPDLDAKGFVKSSGKRLRGFSRRFTVYASRQDKALKLSKSVNGFEPLGLLNEFSRQGAEAKLYELVDASTAESGWFDSGHVYYGDMPEMLVDLAFVFRGIPASSLQRGLGETPPLFRLTSRSR
;
A
#
# COMPACT_ATOMS: atom_id res chain seq x y z
N MET A 1 -33.07 -5.43 16.87
CA MET A 1 -32.24 -5.30 15.65
C MET A 1 -32.37 -3.87 15.16
N PRO A 2 -31.32 -3.24 14.60
CA PRO A 2 -31.46 -1.93 13.96
C PRO A 2 -32.37 -2.04 12.73
N ASP A 3 -33.18 -1.01 12.48
CA ASP A 3 -34.03 -0.93 11.29
C ASP A 3 -33.17 -0.91 10.01
N GLN A 4 -33.49 -1.77 9.04
CA GLN A 4 -32.79 -1.84 7.76
C GLN A 4 -32.79 -0.50 7.02
N ARG A 5 -33.81 0.36 7.23
CA ARG A 5 -33.87 1.71 6.67
C ARG A 5 -32.80 2.63 7.25
N VAL A 6 -32.53 2.53 8.55
CA VAL A 6 -31.45 3.30 9.20
C VAL A 6 -30.08 2.83 8.72
N LEU A 7 -29.90 1.51 8.53
CA LEU A 7 -28.66 0.97 7.97
C LEU A 7 -28.44 1.41 6.51
N SER A 8 -29.50 1.41 5.69
CA SER A 8 -29.47 1.90 4.30
C SER A 8 -29.11 3.39 4.21
N ILE A 9 -29.73 4.24 5.04
CA ILE A 9 -29.42 5.68 5.07
C ILE A 9 -27.98 5.94 5.53
N LEU A 10 -27.50 5.22 6.56
CA LEU A 10 -26.12 5.34 7.04
C LEU A 10 -25.09 4.81 6.04
N MET A 11 -25.44 3.80 5.23
CA MET A 11 -24.63 3.39 4.08
C MET A 11 -24.58 4.54 3.06
N SER A 12 -25.72 5.02 2.56
CA SER A 12 -25.78 6.09 1.55
C SER A 12 -25.03 7.37 1.94
N LEU A 13 -25.05 7.74 3.22
CA LEU A 13 -24.34 8.92 3.71
C LEU A 13 -22.81 8.72 3.75
N ASN A 14 -22.33 7.52 4.11
CA ASN A 14 -20.90 7.19 4.02
C ASN A 14 -20.45 7.02 2.56
N MET A 15 -21.34 6.57 1.66
CA MET A 15 -21.07 6.42 0.22
C MET A 15 -20.86 7.79 -0.46
N MET A 16 -21.66 8.81 -0.12
CA MET A 16 -21.41 10.19 -0.58
C MET A 16 -20.05 10.74 -0.11
N LEU A 17 -19.64 10.42 1.12
CA LEU A 17 -18.32 10.79 1.66
C LEU A 17 -17.17 10.01 1.00
N PHE A 18 -17.42 8.79 0.52
CA PHE A 18 -16.43 7.99 -0.21
C PHE A 18 -16.25 8.50 -1.64
N ALA A 19 -17.34 8.77 -2.36
CA ALA A 19 -17.30 9.36 -3.70
C ALA A 19 -16.66 10.75 -3.72
N ALA A 20 -16.84 11.56 -2.66
CA ALA A 20 -16.14 12.84 -2.48
C ALA A 20 -14.63 12.70 -2.18
N GLY A 21 -14.16 11.49 -1.87
CA GLY A 21 -12.73 11.15 -1.72
C GLY A 21 -12.09 10.52 -2.96
N CYS A 22 -12.89 10.13 -3.96
CA CYS A 22 -12.40 9.79 -5.29
C CYS A 22 -12.04 11.09 -6.03
N GLY A 23 -10.85 11.14 -6.67
CA GLY A 23 -10.38 12.35 -7.34
C GLY A 23 -11.29 12.75 -8.50
N THR A 24 -11.96 13.90 -8.41
CA THR A 24 -12.82 14.41 -9.47
C THR A 24 -12.00 15.14 -10.53
N GLN A 25 -12.26 14.86 -11.81
CA GLN A 25 -11.77 15.71 -12.89
C GLN A 25 -12.70 16.93 -13.05
N PRO A 26 -12.17 18.14 -13.26
CA PRO A 26 -13.00 19.33 -13.40
C PRO A 26 -13.72 19.35 -14.75
N GLU A 27 -15.06 19.38 -14.73
CA GLU A 27 -15.84 19.76 -15.91
C GLU A 27 -15.64 21.25 -16.22
N HIS A 28 -15.21 21.58 -17.45
CA HIS A 28 -15.12 22.97 -17.90
C HIS A 28 -16.51 23.50 -18.30
N ALA A 29 -16.96 24.53 -17.58
CA ALA A 29 -18.04 25.40 -18.05
C ALA A 29 -17.55 26.27 -19.23
N PRO A 30 -18.42 26.60 -20.22
CA PRO A 30 -18.03 27.41 -21.37
C PRO A 30 -17.76 28.87 -20.98
N GLU A 31 -16.69 29.44 -21.54
CA GLU A 31 -16.30 30.84 -21.32
C GLU A 31 -17.32 31.83 -21.91
N ALA A 32 -17.54 32.95 -21.20
CA ALA A 32 -18.31 34.09 -21.67
C ALA A 32 -17.41 35.35 -21.67
N ASP A 33 -17.42 36.04 -22.80
CA ASP A 33 -16.59 37.20 -23.13
C ASP A 33 -17.04 38.48 -22.38
N GLY A 34 -16.13 39.36 -21.90
CA GLY A 34 -16.56 40.44 -20.98
C GLY A 34 -15.57 41.45 -20.36
N THR A 35 -14.70 42.08 -21.15
CA THR A 35 -14.31 43.52 -21.07
C THR A 35 -14.17 44.26 -19.70
N THR A 36 -12.91 44.46 -19.28
CA THR A 36 -12.30 45.62 -18.56
C THR A 36 -12.99 46.38 -17.41
N ALA A 37 -12.27 46.53 -16.29
CA ALA A 37 -12.16 47.80 -15.56
C ALA A 37 -10.78 47.93 -14.87
N GLN A 38 -10.20 49.14 -14.86
CA GLN A 38 -8.93 49.45 -14.20
C GLN A 38 -9.15 50.11 -12.82
N THR A 39 -8.36 49.75 -11.81
CA THR A 39 -7.94 50.67 -10.73
C THR A 39 -6.57 50.26 -10.18
N SER A 40 -5.84 51.23 -9.62
CA SER A 40 -4.54 51.08 -8.94
C SER A 40 -4.44 52.17 -7.86
N PRO A 41 -3.38 52.21 -7.04
CA PRO A 41 -3.08 51.24 -5.99
C PRO A 41 -3.15 51.91 -4.60
N ALA A 42 -3.06 51.12 -3.53
CA ALA A 42 -2.83 51.64 -2.18
C ALA A 42 -1.54 51.02 -1.60
N GLU A 43 -0.60 51.87 -1.20
CA GLU A 43 0.54 51.52 -0.37
C GLU A 43 0.10 51.46 1.10
N GLU A 44 0.44 50.41 1.85
CA GLU A 44 0.98 50.62 3.20
C GLU A 44 1.76 49.41 3.75
N GLN A 45 3.06 49.67 3.96
CA GLN A 45 3.91 49.30 5.09
C GLN A 45 3.82 47.90 5.74
N SER A 46 4.96 47.22 5.69
CA SER A 46 5.36 46.04 6.48
C SER A 46 5.40 46.30 8.00
N PRO A 47 5.27 45.22 8.79
CA PRO A 47 6.37 44.91 9.71
C PRO A 47 7.04 43.55 9.40
N ASP A 48 8.32 43.50 9.74
CA ASP A 48 9.22 42.36 9.61
C ASP A 48 9.18 41.51 10.88
N GLU A 49 8.77 40.24 10.79
CA GLU A 49 9.07 39.22 11.80
C GLU A 49 8.85 37.80 11.23
N SER A 50 9.87 36.92 11.38
CA SER A 50 9.91 35.60 10.73
C SER A 50 9.78 34.46 11.77
N PRO A 51 8.67 33.69 11.78
CA PRO A 51 8.51 32.57 12.70
C PRO A 51 9.18 31.30 12.15
N GLY A 52 10.51 31.25 12.26
CA GLY A 52 11.36 30.16 11.79
C GLY A 52 12.06 29.36 12.90
N GLN A 53 11.39 29.08 14.02
CA GLN A 53 12.06 28.54 15.22
C GLN A 53 11.20 27.52 16.01
N LEU A 54 10.97 26.32 15.46
CA LEU A 54 10.32 25.22 16.22
C LEU A 54 10.78 23.78 15.86
N ILE A 55 11.94 23.60 15.21
CA ILE A 55 12.65 22.31 15.13
C ILE A 55 14.17 22.55 15.25
N ALA A 56 14.63 22.99 16.41
CA ALA A 56 16.05 23.22 16.69
C ALA A 56 16.39 23.09 18.19
N ASP A 57 16.13 21.93 18.79
CA ASP A 57 16.64 21.57 20.12
C ASP A 57 16.95 20.06 20.19
N LEU A 58 18.16 19.71 19.78
CA LEU A 58 18.85 18.47 20.15
C LEU A 58 20.32 18.83 20.44
N PRO A 59 20.94 18.32 21.54
CA PRO A 59 22.26 18.77 21.95
C PRO A 59 23.35 18.54 20.90
N SER A 60 24.18 19.56 20.69
CA SER A 60 25.27 19.56 19.74
C SER A 60 26.59 19.15 20.40
N ASP A 61 26.85 17.84 20.45
CA ASP A 61 28.17 17.29 20.77
C ASP A 61 28.62 16.29 19.71
N ILE A 62 29.92 16.33 19.39
CA ILE A 62 30.64 15.47 18.44
C ILE A 62 30.35 15.71 16.95
N ARG A 63 31.03 16.72 16.39
CA ARG A 63 31.65 16.63 15.06
C ARG A 63 33.16 16.77 15.19
N GLU A 64 33.88 16.06 14.32
CA GLU A 64 35.35 16.03 14.16
C GLU A 64 36.20 15.43 15.31
N VAL A 65 36.55 14.14 15.17
CA VAL A 65 37.96 13.71 15.25
C VAL A 65 38.19 12.67 14.14
N GLY A 66 39.32 12.75 13.44
CA GLY A 66 39.70 11.78 12.40
C GLY A 66 40.19 10.43 12.96
N SER A 67 40.37 9.45 12.08
CA SER A 67 40.85 8.11 12.41
C SER A 67 42.22 8.09 13.10
N PRO A 68 42.40 7.22 14.11
CA PRO A 68 43.57 6.33 14.09
C PRO A 68 43.23 4.86 14.44
N ASP A 69 44.24 3.99 14.28
CA ASP A 69 44.19 2.54 14.40
C ASP A 69 43.53 1.97 15.67
N ILE A 70 42.77 0.88 15.49
CA ILE A 70 42.32 0.01 16.59
C ILE A 70 43.23 -1.23 16.66
N SER A 71 44.20 -1.20 17.56
CA SER A 71 44.90 -2.40 18.03
C SER A 71 44.07 -3.12 19.11
N VAL A 72 43.91 -4.43 18.98
CA VAL A 72 43.05 -5.27 19.84
C VAL A 72 43.66 -5.49 21.23
N PRO A 73 42.98 -5.14 22.34
CA PRO A 73 43.39 -5.53 23.69
C PRO A 73 42.96 -6.96 24.04
N LYS A 74 43.83 -7.67 24.76
CA LYS A 74 43.72 -9.11 25.08
C LYS A 74 42.99 -9.32 26.42
N VAL A 75 42.06 -10.29 26.48
CA VAL A 75 41.34 -10.67 27.72
C VAL A 75 42.28 -11.40 28.70
N PRO A 76 42.33 -11.01 30.01
CA PRO A 76 43.00 -11.79 31.05
C PRO A 76 42.03 -12.79 31.76
N PRO A 77 42.53 -13.93 32.29
CA PRO A 77 41.68 -15.05 32.73
C PRO A 77 41.24 -15.02 34.21
N LYS A 78 40.24 -15.86 34.53
CA LYS A 78 39.63 -16.07 35.85
C LYS A 78 40.62 -16.47 36.96
N LYS A 79 40.35 -16.03 38.20
CA LYS A 79 40.73 -16.73 39.44
C LYS A 79 39.64 -16.63 40.54
N LYS A 80 39.42 -17.77 41.20
CA LYS A 80 38.90 -18.02 42.57
C LYS A 80 39.88 -19.09 43.16
N PRO A 81 39.87 -19.48 44.46
CA PRO A 81 38.86 -19.26 45.52
C PRO A 81 39.44 -18.77 46.87
N GLU A 82 38.61 -18.65 47.92
CA GLU A 82 38.81 -19.31 49.25
C GLU A 82 37.58 -19.12 50.18
N ASN A 83 37.61 -19.71 51.39
CA ASN A 83 36.43 -20.29 52.08
C ASN A 83 36.44 -20.15 53.62
N SER A 84 35.27 -19.98 54.25
CA SER A 84 34.96 -20.21 55.69
C SER A 84 33.47 -19.90 55.99
N ALA A 85 32.67 -20.61 56.81
CA ALA A 85 32.79 -21.90 57.50
C ALA A 85 31.37 -22.43 57.87
N GLN A 86 31.22 -23.72 58.24
CA GLN A 86 29.95 -24.35 58.71
C GLN A 86 29.79 -24.29 60.26
N PRO A 87 28.74 -24.89 60.89
CA PRO A 87 28.59 -26.36 61.11
C PRO A 87 27.27 -26.95 60.53
N GLU A 88 27.21 -28.19 60.02
CA GLU A 88 27.00 -29.50 60.72
C GLU A 88 25.65 -29.58 61.50
N SER A 89 24.79 -30.60 61.34
CA SER A 89 25.09 -32.05 61.38
C SER A 89 24.24 -32.98 60.46
N GLU A 90 24.83 -34.14 60.16
CA GLU A 90 24.33 -35.32 59.41
C GLU A 90 23.74 -36.42 60.36
N PRO A 91 23.51 -37.71 59.96
CA PRO A 91 23.00 -38.31 58.71
C PRO A 91 21.90 -39.39 58.97
N ARG A 92 21.33 -40.05 57.92
CA ARG A 92 21.02 -41.52 57.88
C ARG A 92 20.86 -42.05 56.44
N ASP A 93 21.34 -43.29 56.21
CA ASP A 93 21.43 -44.02 54.94
C ASP A 93 20.22 -44.92 54.58
N ILE A 94 20.40 -45.67 53.47
CA ILE A 94 19.74 -46.93 52.97
C ILE A 94 18.94 -46.67 51.65
N VAL A 95 19.26 -47.12 50.43
CA VAL A 95 19.85 -48.35 49.81
C VAL A 95 18.79 -49.26 49.16
N VAL A 96 18.73 -49.25 47.79
CA VAL A 96 18.46 -50.41 46.85
C VAL A 96 17.00 -50.98 46.88
N GLU A 97 16.34 -51.53 45.84
CA GLU A 97 16.71 -52.15 44.54
C GLU A 97 15.66 -52.00 43.40
N SER A 98 16.03 -52.51 42.21
CA SER A 98 15.36 -52.65 40.90
C SER A 98 14.17 -53.63 40.83
N THR A 99 13.43 -53.64 39.69
CA THR A 99 13.16 -54.86 38.87
C THR A 99 12.49 -54.56 37.50
N GLU A 100 12.80 -55.38 36.49
CA GLU A 100 12.22 -55.39 35.12
C GLU A 100 10.95 -56.29 35.06
N SER A 101 10.08 -56.35 34.04
CA SER A 101 10.23 -56.78 32.62
C SER A 101 8.81 -56.79 31.96
N GLY A 102 8.58 -56.50 30.66
CA GLY A 102 8.51 -57.46 29.52
C GLY A 102 7.09 -58.09 29.29
N VAL A 103 6.59 -58.52 28.11
CA VAL A 103 6.99 -58.52 26.66
C VAL A 103 5.70 -58.61 25.76
N ASP A 104 5.81 -58.33 24.45
CA ASP A 104 4.86 -58.48 23.30
C ASP A 104 4.50 -59.97 22.94
N PRO A 105 3.76 -60.41 21.85
CA PRO A 105 3.29 -59.72 20.61
C PRO A 105 1.91 -60.11 19.95
N SER A 106 1.48 -59.32 18.94
CA SER A 106 0.83 -59.71 17.64
C SER A 106 -0.57 -60.38 17.52
N GLY A 107 -1.36 -59.98 16.49
CA GLY A 107 -2.50 -60.75 15.94
C GLY A 107 -3.47 -59.94 15.03
N SER A 108 -3.98 -60.52 13.93
CA SER A 108 -4.81 -59.83 12.92
C SER A 108 -6.00 -60.67 12.42
N GLY A 109 -7.16 -60.05 12.12
CA GLY A 109 -8.06 -60.54 11.05
C GLY A 109 -9.59 -60.62 11.29
N VAL A 110 -10.33 -59.91 10.42
CA VAL A 110 -11.57 -60.26 9.67
C VAL A 110 -12.97 -60.48 10.31
N ASP A 111 -13.96 -60.03 9.51
CA ASP A 111 -15.37 -60.47 9.30
C ASP A 111 -16.59 -59.78 9.98
N GLU A 112 -17.50 -59.34 9.09
CA GLU A 112 -18.94 -58.94 9.26
C GLU A 112 -19.86 -60.20 9.08
N PRO A 113 -21.22 -60.20 8.83
CA PRO A 113 -22.17 -59.09 8.55
C PRO A 113 -23.68 -59.23 8.97
N MET A 114 -24.50 -58.25 8.51
CA MET A 114 -25.99 -58.25 8.30
C MET A 114 -26.90 -58.34 9.56
N THR A 115 -28.15 -57.85 9.60
CA THR A 115 -29.26 -57.85 8.59
C THR A 115 -30.22 -56.63 8.64
N ASP A 116 -30.67 -56.19 7.45
CA ASP A 116 -32.05 -56.00 6.94
C ASP A 116 -33.16 -55.26 7.74
N ASP A 117 -33.82 -54.26 7.10
CA ASP A 117 -35.15 -54.44 6.43
C ASP A 117 -35.68 -53.14 5.73
N GLU A 118 -36.39 -53.30 4.61
CA GLU A 118 -37.13 -52.27 3.81
C GLU A 118 -38.44 -52.93 3.32
N PRO A 119 -39.59 -52.24 3.07
CA PRO A 119 -39.84 -51.75 1.68
C PRO A 119 -40.90 -50.61 1.44
N ASN A 120 -40.58 -49.75 0.46
CA ASN A 120 -41.32 -49.30 -0.76
C ASN A 120 -42.88 -49.16 -0.93
N SER A 121 -43.29 -48.45 -2.01
CA SER A 121 -44.60 -48.26 -2.70
C SER A 121 -45.49 -47.04 -2.28
N GLU A 122 -46.28 -46.34 -3.13
CA GLU A 122 -46.47 -46.24 -4.61
C GLU A 122 -47.29 -44.94 -4.95
N ASP A 123 -47.24 -44.40 -6.18
CA ASP A 123 -48.06 -43.24 -6.67
C ASP A 123 -49.50 -43.64 -7.09
N PRO A 124 -50.49 -42.69 -7.14
CA PRO A 124 -51.13 -42.39 -8.45
C PRO A 124 -51.69 -40.95 -8.67
N VAL A 125 -52.37 -40.76 -9.81
CA VAL A 125 -52.65 -39.49 -10.53
C VAL A 125 -54.10 -38.96 -10.36
N ALA A 126 -54.30 -37.62 -10.42
CA ALA A 126 -55.37 -36.88 -11.18
C ALA A 126 -56.16 -35.74 -10.46
N ALA A 127 -56.06 -34.54 -11.05
CA ALA A 127 -56.99 -33.39 -11.19
C ALA A 127 -58.16 -33.11 -10.19
N ASN A 128 -58.23 -31.87 -9.65
CA ASN A 128 -59.27 -30.88 -10.07
C ASN A 128 -59.09 -29.43 -9.55
N THR A 129 -59.56 -28.46 -10.36
CA THR A 129 -60.16 -27.13 -10.06
C THR A 129 -59.63 -26.14 -8.97
N ALA A 130 -59.39 -24.90 -9.45
CA ALA A 130 -59.94 -23.61 -8.99
C ALA A 130 -59.19 -22.65 -8.02
N GLU A 131 -59.34 -21.36 -8.40
CA GLU A 131 -59.31 -20.10 -7.63
C GLU A 131 -58.03 -19.48 -7.02
N THR A 132 -57.64 -18.36 -7.64
CA THR A 132 -57.25 -17.06 -7.05
C THR A 132 -56.06 -16.96 -6.08
N GLY A 133 -55.13 -16.06 -6.45
CA GLY A 133 -54.65 -15.05 -5.52
C GLY A 133 -53.16 -15.04 -5.21
N ASN A 134 -52.46 -14.08 -5.85
CA ASN A 134 -51.24 -13.43 -5.36
C ASN A 134 -49.98 -14.29 -5.12
N ASP A 135 -48.89 -14.00 -5.84
CA ASP A 135 -47.55 -14.11 -5.25
C ASP A 135 -46.52 -13.21 -5.93
N GLY A 136 -45.59 -12.68 -5.12
CA GLY A 136 -44.46 -11.89 -5.60
C GLY A 136 -43.33 -12.79 -6.10
N ALA A 137 -42.65 -12.39 -7.18
CA ALA A 137 -41.54 -13.16 -7.72
C ALA A 137 -40.36 -13.21 -6.74
N ILE A 138 -40.14 -14.38 -6.14
CA ILE A 138 -38.90 -14.72 -5.45
C ILE A 138 -37.87 -15.06 -6.53
N GLU A 139 -36.82 -14.24 -6.64
CA GLU A 139 -35.76 -14.45 -7.63
C GLU A 139 -34.86 -15.63 -7.17
N SER A 140 -34.77 -16.68 -7.98
CA SER A 140 -33.99 -17.87 -7.68
C SER A 140 -32.48 -17.61 -7.75
N PRO A 141 -31.66 -18.22 -6.86
CA PRO A 141 -30.21 -18.02 -6.89
C PRO A 141 -29.59 -18.60 -8.17
N LEU A 142 -28.66 -17.84 -8.77
CA LEU A 142 -27.88 -18.26 -9.93
C LEU A 142 -27.04 -19.52 -9.64
N PRO A 143 -26.90 -20.45 -10.61
CA PRO A 143 -26.07 -21.64 -10.44
C PRO A 143 -24.57 -21.28 -10.37
N PRO A 144 -23.75 -22.07 -9.66
CA PRO A 144 -22.32 -21.84 -9.57
C PRO A 144 -21.62 -22.03 -10.94
N PRO A 145 -20.53 -21.31 -11.22
CA PRO A 145 -19.80 -21.43 -12.47
C PRO A 145 -19.17 -22.82 -12.63
N THR A 146 -19.28 -23.38 -13.84
CA THR A 146 -18.72 -24.70 -14.16
C THR A 146 -17.18 -24.66 -14.24
N PRO A 147 -16.48 -25.71 -13.77
CA PRO A 147 -15.03 -25.79 -13.89
C PRO A 147 -14.61 -25.93 -15.36
N ARG A 148 -13.66 -25.11 -15.79
CA ARG A 148 -13.10 -25.12 -17.15
C ARG A 148 -12.35 -26.44 -17.40
N PRO A 149 -12.54 -27.13 -18.55
CA PRO A 149 -11.87 -28.41 -18.81
C PRO A 149 -10.34 -28.26 -18.88
N ALA A 150 -9.62 -29.25 -18.35
CA ALA A 150 -8.17 -29.28 -18.34
C ALA A 150 -7.62 -29.45 -19.77
N GLY A 151 -7.02 -28.39 -20.32
CA GLY A 151 -6.28 -28.44 -21.57
C GLY A 151 -4.99 -29.26 -21.43
N SER A 152 -4.69 -30.07 -22.43
CA SER A 152 -3.54 -30.99 -22.45
C SER A 152 -2.21 -30.28 -22.20
N MET A 153 -1.33 -30.89 -21.40
CA MET A 153 0.02 -30.39 -21.14
C MET A 153 0.89 -30.49 -22.40
N ALA A 154 1.21 -29.34 -23.01
CA ALA A 154 2.36 -29.22 -23.90
C ALA A 154 3.64 -29.05 -23.07
N VAL A 155 4.69 -29.78 -23.43
CA VAL A 155 6.01 -29.73 -22.76
C VAL A 155 6.61 -28.32 -22.90
N PRO A 156 7.12 -27.70 -21.82
CA PRO A 156 7.74 -26.37 -21.92
C PRO A 156 9.08 -26.42 -22.68
N PRO A 157 9.36 -25.46 -23.57
CA PRO A 157 10.68 -25.33 -24.21
C PRO A 157 11.76 -24.80 -23.25
N ASP A 158 13.02 -24.99 -23.64
CA ASP A 158 14.21 -24.73 -22.82
C ASP A 158 14.30 -23.33 -22.16
N PRO A 159 14.86 -23.20 -20.95
CA PRO A 159 14.90 -21.96 -20.17
C PRO A 159 15.99 -20.98 -20.63
N LYS A 160 16.27 -20.90 -21.95
CA LYS A 160 17.37 -20.09 -22.52
C LYS A 160 17.00 -19.16 -23.68
N THR A 161 15.73 -18.85 -23.89
CA THR A 161 15.30 -17.67 -24.66
C THR A 161 13.84 -17.33 -24.33
N ASN A 162 13.63 -16.35 -23.46
CA ASN A 162 12.42 -15.52 -23.42
C ASN A 162 12.63 -14.32 -22.49
N ALA A 163 13.53 -13.42 -22.90
CA ALA A 163 13.31 -12.01 -22.59
C ALA A 163 12.20 -11.54 -23.54
N ALA A 164 10.95 -11.67 -23.11
CA ALA A 164 9.81 -11.14 -23.87
C ALA A 164 9.99 -9.62 -23.96
N ALA A 165 10.22 -9.12 -25.17
CA ALA A 165 10.26 -7.69 -25.41
C ALA A 165 8.82 -7.15 -25.27
N HIS A 166 8.58 -6.30 -24.27
CA HIS A 166 7.30 -5.60 -24.13
C HIS A 166 7.15 -4.65 -25.34
N PRO A 167 6.11 -4.80 -26.18
CA PRO A 167 6.07 -4.19 -27.50
C PRO A 167 5.39 -2.82 -27.51
N SER A 168 6.00 -1.81 -26.91
CA SER A 168 5.81 -0.37 -27.23
C SER A 168 6.86 0.49 -26.51
N ALA A 169 8.13 0.34 -26.88
CA ALA A 169 9.15 1.26 -26.41
C ALA A 169 8.83 2.67 -26.92
N VAL A 170 8.66 3.63 -26.00
CA VAL A 170 8.52 5.06 -26.31
C VAL A 170 9.77 5.48 -27.11
N THR A 171 9.62 5.69 -28.41
CA THR A 171 10.76 5.91 -29.34
C THR A 171 11.32 7.33 -29.27
N SER A 172 10.54 8.28 -28.77
CA SER A 172 10.91 9.68 -28.59
C SER A 172 10.34 10.24 -27.29
N LYS A 173 11.09 11.14 -26.65
CA LYS A 173 10.64 11.87 -25.47
C LYS A 173 9.40 12.71 -25.79
N THR A 174 8.34 12.55 -25.00
CA THR A 174 7.12 13.39 -25.06
C THR A 174 7.04 14.22 -23.80
N VAL A 175 6.76 15.53 -23.94
CA VAL A 175 6.64 16.48 -22.83
C VAL A 175 5.26 17.11 -22.86
N ILE A 176 4.53 16.99 -21.75
CA ILE A 176 3.26 17.67 -21.50
C ILE A 176 3.50 18.63 -20.35
N GLN A 177 3.49 19.93 -20.63
CA GLN A 177 3.66 21.00 -19.65
C GLN A 177 2.36 21.74 -19.45
N ARG A 178 2.10 22.16 -18.22
CA ARG A 178 0.97 23.02 -17.91
C ARG A 178 1.21 24.46 -18.37
N ASP A 179 0.26 24.99 -19.11
CA ASP A 179 0.24 26.40 -19.53
C ASP A 179 0.25 27.37 -18.32
N GLY A 180 0.91 28.52 -18.48
CA GLY A 180 0.81 29.66 -17.56
C GLY A 180 1.71 29.64 -16.31
N VAL A 181 2.41 28.54 -15.99
CA VAL A 181 3.27 28.49 -14.80
C VAL A 181 4.72 28.85 -15.10
N SER A 182 5.21 29.88 -14.41
CA SER A 182 6.60 30.32 -14.50
C SER A 182 7.51 29.54 -13.54
N GLN A 183 8.59 28.92 -14.06
CA GLN A 183 9.65 28.30 -13.25
C GLN A 183 10.50 29.30 -12.42
N LYS A 184 10.12 30.58 -12.33
CA LYS A 184 10.73 31.51 -11.36
C LYS A 184 10.22 31.21 -9.95
N HIS A 185 10.80 30.19 -9.32
CA HIS A 185 10.44 29.69 -8.00
C HIS A 185 10.34 30.81 -6.94
N LYS A 186 9.09 31.11 -6.55
CA LYS A 186 8.73 31.80 -5.31
C LYS A 186 7.53 31.05 -4.73
N GLY A 187 7.59 30.68 -3.45
CA GLY A 187 6.45 30.07 -2.73
C GLY A 187 6.35 28.54 -2.72
N PHE A 188 7.07 27.80 -3.57
CA PHE A 188 7.01 26.33 -3.63
C PHE A 188 8.35 25.66 -3.95
N SER A 189 8.52 24.40 -3.51
CA SER A 189 9.55 23.46 -3.99
C SER A 189 9.06 22.73 -5.24
N SER A 190 9.97 22.38 -6.13
CA SER A 190 9.70 21.55 -7.30
C SER A 190 10.27 20.15 -7.09
N GLU A 191 9.39 19.17 -6.88
CA GLU A 191 9.77 17.78 -6.65
C GLU A 191 9.70 16.97 -7.95
N LEU A 192 10.83 16.37 -8.32
CA LEU A 192 10.92 15.48 -9.48
C LEU A 192 10.66 14.04 -9.04
N VAL A 193 9.54 13.47 -9.48
CA VAL A 193 9.18 12.07 -9.22
C VAL A 193 9.29 11.24 -10.49
N TYR A 194 9.68 9.98 -10.36
CA TYR A 194 9.77 9.01 -11.45
C TYR A 194 8.48 8.20 -11.55
N PHE A 195 8.09 7.77 -12.75
CA PHE A 195 6.92 6.91 -12.90
C PHE A 195 7.18 5.71 -13.82
N ALA A 196 6.44 4.64 -13.53
CA ALA A 196 6.05 3.62 -14.49
C ALA A 196 4.53 3.56 -14.51
N THR A 197 3.91 3.38 -15.68
CA THR A 197 2.46 3.26 -15.78
C THR A 197 2.04 2.40 -16.97
N ASN A 198 1.02 1.58 -16.78
CA ASN A 198 0.31 0.86 -17.84
C ASN A 198 -1.05 1.53 -18.16
N ARG A 199 -1.17 2.83 -17.90
CA ARG A 199 -2.30 3.66 -18.37
C ARG A 199 -2.05 4.10 -19.80
N GLU A 200 -3.08 4.01 -20.64
CA GLU A 200 -3.03 4.52 -22.00
C GLU A 200 -2.98 6.07 -22.00
N PRO A 201 -2.04 6.70 -22.73
CA PRO A 201 -2.01 8.14 -22.90
C PRO A 201 -3.24 8.64 -23.68
N SER A 202 -3.88 9.69 -23.19
CA SER A 202 -4.99 10.33 -23.87
C SER A 202 -4.53 11.07 -25.13
N ALA A 203 -5.16 10.76 -26.26
CA ALA A 203 -4.97 11.46 -27.53
C ALA A 203 -5.80 12.76 -27.66
N ALA A 204 -6.57 13.13 -26.63
CA ALA A 204 -7.40 14.33 -26.65
C ALA A 204 -6.54 15.61 -26.67
N ALA A 205 -6.93 16.59 -27.49
CA ALA A 205 -6.17 17.84 -27.64
C ALA A 205 -6.06 18.67 -26.33
N THR A 206 -7.01 18.51 -25.41
CA THR A 206 -6.97 19.08 -24.05
C THR A 206 -5.92 18.39 -23.19
N ALA A 207 -5.86 17.05 -23.23
CA ALA A 207 -4.90 16.24 -22.50
C ALA A 207 -3.44 16.41 -22.94
N LEU A 208 -3.21 16.94 -24.15
CA LEU A 208 -1.89 17.35 -24.61
C LEU A 208 -1.39 18.69 -24.02
N LYS A 209 -2.24 19.39 -23.26
CA LYS A 209 -1.92 20.67 -22.59
C LYS A 209 -2.12 20.64 -21.07
N ASP A 210 -2.90 19.69 -20.57
CA ASP A 210 -3.08 19.48 -19.13
C ASP A 210 -2.48 18.14 -18.68
N PRO A 211 -1.38 18.16 -17.91
CA PRO A 211 -0.83 16.98 -17.25
C PRO A 211 -1.85 16.16 -16.43
N ASP A 212 -2.88 16.80 -15.86
CA ASP A 212 -3.89 16.12 -15.03
C ASP A 212 -4.80 15.19 -15.88
N LEU A 213 -4.89 15.42 -17.18
CA LEU A 213 -5.75 14.67 -18.12
C LEU A 213 -4.98 13.71 -19.03
N PHE A 214 -3.64 13.70 -18.98
CA PHE A 214 -2.81 13.02 -19.98
C PHE A 214 -2.82 11.49 -19.89
N PHE A 215 -2.97 10.91 -18.70
CA PHE A 215 -3.09 9.46 -18.51
C PHE A 215 -4.47 9.11 -17.94
N GLY A 216 -5.30 8.45 -18.74
CA GLY A 216 -6.66 8.04 -18.38
C GLY A 216 -6.72 6.69 -17.64
N ASP A 217 -7.93 6.13 -17.56
CA ASP A 217 -8.21 4.83 -16.89
C ASP A 217 -8.26 3.63 -17.84
N GLU A 218 -7.85 3.80 -19.09
CA GLU A 218 -7.69 2.69 -20.02
C GLU A 218 -6.32 2.02 -19.86
N HIS A 219 -6.27 0.71 -20.06
CA HIS A 219 -5.04 -0.07 -19.96
C HIS A 219 -4.27 0.02 -21.29
N GLY A 220 -3.03 0.48 -21.20
CA GLY A 220 -2.09 0.61 -22.32
C GLY A 220 -0.81 -0.18 -22.09
N ASP A 221 0.20 0.11 -22.91
CA ASP A 221 1.54 -0.47 -22.77
C ASP A 221 2.37 0.22 -21.67
N LEU A 222 3.18 -0.56 -20.95
CA LEU A 222 4.05 -0.09 -19.87
C LEU A 222 5.00 1.03 -20.34
N SER A 223 4.76 2.23 -19.83
CA SER A 223 5.46 3.47 -20.14
C SER A 223 6.23 4.03 -18.94
N TYR A 224 7.39 4.62 -19.19
CA TYR A 224 8.24 5.24 -18.16
C TYR A 224 8.41 6.75 -18.37
N GLY A 225 8.76 7.46 -17.29
CA GLY A 225 9.05 8.88 -17.37
C GLY A 225 9.29 9.57 -16.02
N VAL A 226 9.26 10.89 -16.04
CA VAL A 226 9.32 11.74 -14.83
C VAL A 226 8.19 12.75 -14.82
N CYS A 227 7.75 13.15 -13.64
CA CYS A 227 6.85 14.26 -13.43
C CYS A 227 7.51 15.34 -12.57
N GLU A 228 7.22 16.61 -12.86
CA GLU A 228 7.50 17.72 -11.96
C GLU A 228 6.23 18.03 -11.15
N VAL A 229 6.35 18.15 -9.83
CA VAL A 229 5.22 18.44 -8.94
C VAL A 229 5.55 19.60 -8.01
N SER A 230 4.69 20.61 -7.92
CA SER A 230 4.85 21.71 -6.98
C SER A 230 4.47 21.29 -5.55
N ILE A 231 5.27 21.73 -4.59
CA ILE A 231 5.01 21.55 -3.16
C ILE A 231 5.08 22.93 -2.48
N PRO A 232 3.93 23.55 -2.14
CA PRO A 232 3.87 24.83 -1.44
C PRO A 232 4.69 24.83 -0.15
N TYR A 233 5.44 25.91 0.12
CA TYR A 233 6.14 26.07 1.40
C TYR A 233 5.18 26.37 2.56
N LYS A 234 4.06 27.02 2.29
CA LYS A 234 3.06 27.44 3.29
C LYS A 234 1.87 26.47 3.34
N ARG A 235 2.13 25.18 3.55
CA ARG A 235 1.10 24.17 3.86
C ARG A 235 1.47 23.37 5.11
N THR A 236 0.48 22.74 5.72
CA THR A 236 0.71 21.69 6.73
C THR A 236 1.28 20.45 6.03
N PRO A 237 2.32 19.79 6.57
CA PRO A 237 2.75 18.48 6.08
C PRO A 237 1.59 17.48 6.02
N GLY A 238 1.64 16.56 5.07
CA GLY A 238 0.55 15.63 4.76
C GLY A 238 -0.52 16.18 3.83
N THR A 239 -0.87 17.47 3.91
CA THR A 239 -1.96 18.00 3.08
C THR A 239 -1.57 18.13 1.61
N LEU A 240 -2.53 17.84 0.73
CA LEU A 240 -2.48 17.99 -0.72
C LEU A 240 -3.47 19.08 -1.18
N PRO A 241 -3.24 20.38 -0.85
CA PRO A 241 -4.18 21.44 -1.17
C PRO A 241 -4.49 21.56 -2.67
N GLU A 242 -5.73 21.96 -2.96
CA GLU A 242 -6.34 22.06 -4.29
C GLU A 242 -7.22 23.31 -4.39
N PRO A 243 -7.49 23.81 -5.61
CA PRO A 243 -8.47 24.87 -5.81
C PRO A 243 -9.84 24.39 -5.34
N SER A 244 -10.55 25.26 -4.63
CA SER A 244 -11.88 24.98 -4.10
C SER A 244 -12.87 26.00 -4.61
N ILE A 245 -13.99 25.52 -5.17
CA ILE A 245 -15.13 26.36 -5.57
C ILE A 245 -15.69 27.12 -4.36
N TRP A 246 -15.67 26.52 -3.16
CA TRP A 246 -16.05 27.18 -1.91
C TRP A 246 -15.10 28.33 -1.51
N SER A 247 -13.85 28.28 -1.98
CA SER A 247 -12.86 29.34 -1.83
C SER A 247 -12.77 30.27 -3.05
N LEU A 248 -13.65 30.08 -4.05
CA LEU A 248 -13.66 30.79 -5.35
C LEU A 248 -12.35 30.64 -6.15
N GLU A 249 -11.64 29.53 -5.97
CA GLU A 249 -10.40 29.21 -6.69
C GLU A 249 -10.69 28.23 -7.82
N PHE A 250 -10.60 28.72 -9.06
CA PHE A 250 -10.90 27.96 -10.28
C PHE A 250 -9.64 27.54 -11.07
N THR A 251 -8.45 27.90 -10.60
CA THR A 251 -7.17 27.61 -11.25
C THR A 251 -6.12 27.13 -10.24
N GLN A 252 -5.22 26.26 -10.70
CA GLN A 252 -4.21 25.63 -9.84
C GLN A 252 -2.96 26.51 -9.69
N ASP A 253 -2.95 27.35 -8.64
CA ASP A 253 -1.77 28.10 -8.18
C ASP A 253 -0.72 27.19 -7.48
N PRO A 254 0.50 27.01 -8.04
CA PRO A 254 1.55 26.19 -7.45
C PRO A 254 2.09 26.69 -6.09
N GLN A 255 1.85 27.95 -5.73
CA GLN A 255 2.27 28.53 -4.43
C GLN A 255 1.29 28.18 -3.29
N LYS A 256 0.09 27.70 -3.62
CA LYS A 256 -0.98 27.33 -2.68
C LYS A 256 -1.32 25.85 -2.73
N HIS A 257 -1.29 25.27 -3.93
CA HIS A 257 -1.74 23.92 -4.22
C HIS A 257 -0.56 22.99 -4.52
N VAL A 258 -0.74 21.70 -4.26
CA VAL A 258 0.18 20.67 -4.76
C VAL A 258 -0.25 20.33 -6.18
N VAL A 259 0.59 20.64 -7.16
CA VAL A 259 0.22 20.67 -8.59
C VAL A 259 1.11 19.76 -9.41
N LEU A 260 0.53 18.90 -10.25
CA LEU A 260 1.28 18.19 -11.29
C LEU A 260 1.61 19.18 -12.42
N MET A 261 2.87 19.54 -12.53
CA MET A 261 3.34 20.64 -13.38
C MET A 261 3.68 20.19 -14.81
N GLU A 262 4.31 19.03 -14.90
CA GLU A 262 4.84 18.50 -16.16
C GLU A 262 4.88 16.97 -16.10
N ILE A 263 4.65 16.33 -17.25
CA ILE A 263 4.93 14.92 -17.50
C ILE A 263 5.93 14.84 -18.65
N GLN A 264 7.04 14.13 -18.43
CA GLN A 264 8.00 13.75 -19.47
C GLN A 264 7.98 12.22 -19.62
N ARG A 265 7.35 11.69 -20.68
CA ARG A 265 7.56 10.28 -21.07
C ARG A 265 8.96 10.16 -21.67
N LEU A 266 9.70 9.13 -21.27
CA LEU A 266 11.08 8.89 -21.68
C LEU A 266 11.22 7.51 -22.33
N PRO A 267 12.09 7.34 -23.32
CA PRO A 267 12.55 6.00 -23.72
C PRO A 267 13.15 5.27 -22.52
N ASP A 268 12.90 3.96 -22.41
CA ASP A 268 13.33 3.12 -21.28
C ASP A 268 14.80 3.32 -20.90
N ALA A 269 15.71 3.34 -21.88
CA ALA A 269 17.14 3.50 -21.65
C ALA A 269 17.47 4.84 -20.97
N ASP A 270 16.82 5.93 -21.40
CA ASP A 270 17.00 7.26 -20.83
C ASP A 270 16.40 7.34 -19.42
N PHE A 271 15.21 6.76 -19.21
CA PHE A 271 14.59 6.65 -17.89
C PHE A 271 15.49 5.93 -16.89
N TRP A 272 15.93 4.71 -17.21
CA TRP A 272 16.74 3.91 -16.30
C TRP A 272 18.12 4.53 -16.05
N MET A 273 18.73 5.18 -17.06
CA MET A 273 19.94 5.97 -16.90
C MET A 273 19.74 7.17 -15.94
N ALA A 274 18.65 7.93 -16.12
CA ALA A 274 18.34 9.09 -15.29
C ALA A 274 18.01 8.69 -13.85
N LEU A 275 17.22 7.63 -13.66
CA LEU A 275 16.89 7.09 -12.34
C LEU A 275 18.16 6.59 -11.63
N ARG A 276 18.97 5.78 -12.32
CA ARG A 276 20.22 5.27 -11.76
C ARG A 276 21.18 6.38 -11.35
N LYS A 277 21.27 7.47 -12.11
CA LYS A 277 22.07 8.65 -11.73
C LYS A 277 21.62 9.27 -10.40
N LYS A 278 20.31 9.32 -10.11
CA LYS A 278 19.78 9.78 -8.82
C LYS A 278 19.99 8.76 -7.71
N VAL A 279 19.84 7.46 -7.99
CA VAL A 279 20.12 6.38 -7.04
C VAL A 279 21.60 6.32 -6.65
N ASP A 280 22.53 6.40 -7.59
CA ASP A 280 23.97 6.39 -7.31
C ASP A 280 24.43 7.65 -6.53
N ALA A 281 23.64 8.74 -6.58
CA ALA A 281 23.84 9.96 -5.79
C ALA A 281 23.13 9.96 -4.42
N SER A 282 22.24 8.99 -4.13
CA SER A 282 21.46 8.97 -2.88
C SER A 282 22.20 8.26 -1.74
N PRO A 283 21.99 8.66 -0.46
CA PRO A 283 22.56 7.95 0.68
C PRO A 283 22.16 6.47 0.67
N ASN A 284 23.14 5.58 0.82
CA ASN A 284 22.97 4.12 0.75
C ASN A 284 22.42 3.58 -0.59
N ARG A 285 22.39 4.37 -1.67
CA ARG A 285 21.76 4.01 -2.96
C ARG A 285 20.33 3.52 -2.80
N GLN A 286 19.54 4.35 -2.12
CA GLN A 286 18.14 4.08 -1.81
C GLN A 286 17.20 4.56 -2.94
N LEU A 287 16.06 3.87 -3.07
CA LEU A 287 14.95 4.15 -3.97
C LEU A 287 13.62 3.91 -3.22
N MET A 288 12.64 4.80 -3.38
CA MET A 288 11.26 4.57 -2.95
C MET A 288 10.38 4.18 -4.15
N LEU A 289 9.56 3.15 -4.00
CA LEU A 289 8.47 2.81 -4.94
C LEU A 289 7.11 2.94 -4.22
N PHE A 290 6.20 3.73 -4.77
CA PHE A 290 4.81 3.82 -4.33
C PHE A 290 3.87 3.06 -5.30
N VAL A 291 2.88 2.36 -4.75
CA VAL A 291 1.79 1.71 -5.50
C VAL A 291 0.46 2.17 -4.91
N HIS A 292 -0.33 2.91 -5.68
CA HIS A 292 -1.58 3.51 -5.21
C HIS A 292 -2.75 2.51 -5.15
N GLY A 293 -3.83 2.90 -4.45
CA GLY A 293 -5.07 2.14 -4.33
C GLY A 293 -6.09 2.38 -5.45
N TYR A 294 -7.32 1.90 -5.21
CA TYR A 294 -8.54 2.11 -6.00
C TYR A 294 -8.90 3.61 -6.13
N CYS A 295 -9.54 4.01 -7.22
CA CYS A 295 -10.01 5.37 -7.52
C CYS A 295 -9.00 6.51 -7.37
N ALA A 296 -7.72 6.22 -7.56
CA ALA A 296 -6.67 7.22 -7.67
C ALA A 296 -6.27 7.42 -9.13
N THR A 297 -6.28 8.67 -9.61
CA THR A 297 -5.81 9.02 -10.95
C THR A 297 -4.28 8.99 -11.04
N PHE A 298 -3.72 9.07 -12.26
CA PHE A 298 -2.27 9.25 -12.44
C PHE A 298 -1.74 10.50 -11.70
N ARG A 299 -2.51 11.59 -11.76
CA ARG A 299 -2.26 12.84 -11.05
C ARG A 299 -2.16 12.63 -9.54
N ASP A 300 -3.09 11.90 -8.93
CA ASP A 300 -3.10 11.68 -7.49
C ASP A 300 -1.92 10.83 -7.04
N ALA A 301 -1.55 9.82 -7.84
CA ALA A 301 -0.36 9.01 -7.62
C ALA A 301 0.94 9.86 -7.67
N ALA A 302 1.06 10.76 -8.65
CA ALA A 302 2.20 11.67 -8.77
C ALA A 302 2.28 12.63 -7.57
N ARG A 303 1.16 13.29 -7.24
CA ARG A 303 1.06 14.27 -6.14
C ARG A 303 1.35 13.64 -4.79
N ARG A 304 0.77 12.48 -4.49
CA ARG A 304 1.02 11.73 -3.24
C ARG A 304 2.49 11.30 -3.13
N THR A 305 3.10 10.86 -4.23
CA THR A 305 4.52 10.44 -4.24
C THR A 305 5.47 11.61 -3.96
N ALA A 306 5.21 12.77 -4.57
CA ALA A 306 5.97 13.99 -4.33
C ALA A 306 5.82 14.49 -2.89
N GLN A 307 4.58 14.54 -2.39
CA GLN A 307 4.25 14.92 -1.02
C GLN A 307 4.94 14.01 0.02
N MET A 308 4.87 12.68 -0.15
CA MET A 308 5.58 11.73 0.71
C MET A 308 7.10 11.93 0.65
N SER A 309 7.67 12.14 -0.55
CA SER A 309 9.11 12.38 -0.71
C SER A 309 9.56 13.63 0.05
N TYR A 310 8.84 14.74 -0.12
CA TYR A 310 9.14 16.02 0.52
C TYR A 310 8.94 15.98 2.04
N ASP A 311 7.77 15.55 2.51
CA ASP A 311 7.40 15.61 3.93
C ASP A 311 8.21 14.64 4.81
N MET A 312 8.66 13.50 4.26
CA MET A 312 9.61 12.62 4.95
C MET A 312 11.07 13.11 4.89
N ASN A 313 11.34 14.17 4.12
CA ASN A 313 12.67 14.62 3.72
C ASN A 313 13.50 13.47 3.10
N TYR A 314 12.88 12.70 2.19
CA TYR A 314 13.46 11.49 1.63
C TYR A 314 14.62 11.81 0.68
N GLN A 315 15.82 11.34 1.03
CA GLN A 315 17.07 11.68 0.32
C GLN A 315 17.36 10.79 -0.89
N GLY A 316 16.36 10.16 -1.50
CA GLY A 316 16.52 9.32 -2.69
C GLY A 316 15.49 9.66 -3.76
N PRO A 317 15.65 9.16 -5.00
CA PRO A 317 14.59 9.26 -5.99
C PRO A 317 13.32 8.57 -5.49
N ALA A 318 12.19 9.25 -5.63
CA ALA A 318 10.87 8.71 -5.42
C ALA A 318 10.28 8.26 -6.77
N MET A 319 9.78 7.03 -6.83
CA MET A 319 9.13 6.45 -8.00
C MET A 319 7.72 5.98 -7.63
N PHE A 320 6.78 6.02 -8.57
CA PHE A 320 5.48 5.35 -8.43
C PHE A 320 5.16 4.44 -9.60
N PHE A 321 4.40 3.39 -9.33
CA PHE A 321 3.66 2.63 -10.34
C PHE A 321 2.22 3.13 -10.35
N SER A 322 1.74 3.62 -11.50
CA SER A 322 0.34 3.97 -11.68
C SER A 322 -0.37 3.01 -12.62
N TRP A 323 -1.45 2.43 -12.11
CA TRP A 323 -2.29 1.45 -12.81
C TRP A 323 -3.69 2.03 -13.03
N PRO A 324 -4.46 1.57 -14.04
CA PRO A 324 -5.80 2.08 -14.35
C PRO A 324 -6.82 1.71 -13.25
N ALA A 325 -6.82 2.49 -12.17
CA ALA A 325 -7.59 2.22 -10.95
C ALA A 325 -9.02 2.78 -10.95
N GLY A 326 -9.50 3.21 -12.12
CA GLY A 326 -10.77 3.93 -12.28
C GLY A 326 -10.75 5.36 -11.75
N SER A 327 -11.67 6.17 -12.25
CA SER A 327 -12.12 7.42 -11.64
C SER A 327 -13.65 7.44 -11.74
N ASP A 328 -14.32 7.56 -10.60
CA ASP A 328 -15.78 7.39 -10.52
C ASP A 328 -16.51 8.62 -11.11
N LEU A 329 -16.82 8.57 -12.40
CA LEU A 329 -17.83 9.42 -13.06
C LEU A 329 -19.12 8.64 -13.42
N GLU A 330 -19.13 7.31 -13.29
CA GLU A 330 -20.28 6.44 -13.60
C GLU A 330 -20.92 5.92 -12.29
N GLY A 331 -22.03 6.55 -11.88
CA GLY A 331 -22.56 6.41 -10.51
C GLY A 331 -23.32 5.14 -10.13
N ILE A 332 -23.67 5.07 -8.84
CA ILE A 332 -24.66 4.19 -8.16
C ILE A 332 -24.36 2.67 -8.17
N GLN A 333 -23.52 2.13 -9.06
CA GLN A 333 -23.24 0.68 -9.13
C GLN A 333 -21.90 0.27 -8.50
N GLU A 334 -21.64 0.71 -7.27
CA GLU A 334 -20.35 0.55 -6.55
C GLU A 334 -19.73 -0.86 -6.60
N ARG A 335 -20.54 -1.91 -6.39
CA ARG A 335 -20.04 -3.31 -6.47
C ARG A 335 -19.57 -3.68 -7.88
N ALA A 336 -20.16 -3.13 -8.93
CA ALA A 336 -19.72 -3.36 -10.30
C ALA A 336 -18.44 -2.58 -10.61
N ASN A 337 -18.33 -1.32 -10.17
CA ASN A 337 -17.11 -0.50 -10.34
C ASN A 337 -15.93 -1.13 -9.60
N TYR A 338 -16.12 -1.51 -8.33
CA TYR A 338 -15.10 -2.22 -7.56
C TYR A 338 -14.66 -3.54 -8.22
N LEU A 339 -15.60 -4.36 -8.72
CA LEU A 339 -15.27 -5.61 -9.43
C LEU A 339 -14.64 -5.38 -10.82
N LYS A 340 -14.93 -4.26 -11.49
CA LYS A 340 -14.29 -3.83 -12.75
C LYS A 340 -12.82 -3.50 -12.49
N ASP A 341 -12.54 -2.71 -11.46
CA ASP A 341 -11.18 -2.28 -11.15
C ASP A 341 -10.38 -3.35 -10.41
N LEU A 342 -11.00 -4.31 -9.73
CA LEU A 342 -10.33 -5.53 -9.29
C LEU A 342 -9.76 -6.31 -10.48
N ARG A 343 -10.49 -6.42 -11.61
CA ARG A 343 -9.96 -7.05 -12.84
C ARG A 343 -8.86 -6.23 -13.50
N ARG A 344 -8.92 -4.89 -13.42
CA ARG A 344 -7.84 -4.00 -13.88
C ARG A 344 -6.59 -4.13 -13.00
N ALA A 345 -6.78 -4.30 -11.69
CA ALA A 345 -5.73 -4.57 -10.72
C ALA A 345 -5.07 -5.93 -10.97
N GLU A 346 -5.87 -6.98 -11.20
CA GLU A 346 -5.41 -8.31 -11.63
C GLU A 346 -4.62 -8.23 -12.95
N ALA A 347 -5.08 -7.48 -13.94
CA ALA A 347 -4.38 -7.30 -15.21
C ALA A 347 -3.04 -6.53 -15.10
N SER A 348 -2.87 -5.74 -14.03
CA SER A 348 -1.69 -4.89 -13.81
C SER A 348 -0.56 -5.57 -13.04
N ASP A 349 -0.72 -6.83 -12.63
CA ASP A 349 0.29 -7.53 -11.83
C ASP A 349 1.56 -7.84 -12.63
N GLU A 350 1.44 -8.29 -13.89
CA GLU A 350 2.57 -8.53 -14.81
C GLU A 350 3.40 -7.27 -15.09
N ASP A 351 2.75 -6.11 -15.23
CA ASP A 351 3.44 -4.82 -15.40
C ASP A 351 4.19 -4.42 -14.13
N LEU A 352 3.59 -4.62 -12.94
CA LEU A 352 4.28 -4.41 -11.68
C LEU A 352 5.46 -5.40 -11.50
N ILE A 353 5.33 -6.64 -11.96
CA ILE A 353 6.43 -7.62 -11.99
C ILE A 353 7.57 -7.10 -12.87
N ALA A 354 7.27 -6.61 -14.08
CA ALA A 354 8.25 -6.04 -15.00
C ALA A 354 8.96 -4.82 -14.37
N VAL A 355 8.23 -3.92 -13.71
CA VAL A 355 8.78 -2.77 -12.96
C VAL A 355 9.71 -3.23 -11.84
N ILE A 356 9.29 -4.19 -11.00
CA ILE A 356 10.10 -4.74 -9.89
C ILE A 356 11.40 -5.38 -10.42
N GLN A 357 11.31 -6.18 -11.47
CA GLN A 357 12.47 -6.82 -12.10
C GLN A 357 13.41 -5.80 -12.75
N ASN A 358 12.88 -4.77 -13.40
CA ASN A 358 13.69 -3.71 -14.00
C ASN A 358 14.35 -2.82 -12.95
N ILE A 359 13.69 -2.51 -11.83
CA ILE A 359 14.33 -1.85 -10.67
C ILE A 359 15.53 -2.68 -10.20
N SER A 360 15.36 -3.99 -10.01
CA SER A 360 16.43 -4.91 -9.58
C SER A 360 17.64 -4.90 -10.54
N ARG A 361 17.36 -4.92 -11.84
CA ARG A 361 18.37 -5.07 -12.90
C ARG A 361 19.05 -3.77 -13.32
N LEU A 362 18.34 -2.64 -13.31
CA LEU A 362 18.74 -1.41 -14.02
C LEU A 362 18.95 -0.20 -13.10
N SER A 363 18.22 -0.08 -11.98
CA SER A 363 18.26 1.13 -11.12
C SER A 363 19.58 1.34 -10.37
N GLY A 364 20.37 0.28 -10.15
CA GLY A 364 21.57 0.31 -9.30
C GLY A 364 21.29 0.34 -7.79
N ALA A 365 20.02 0.34 -7.37
CA ALA A 365 19.63 0.48 -5.97
C ALA A 365 20.18 -0.64 -5.08
N LYS A 366 20.47 -0.29 -3.82
CA LYS A 366 20.88 -1.22 -2.75
C LYS A 366 19.89 -1.26 -1.59
N ARG A 367 18.97 -0.30 -1.51
CA ARG A 367 17.81 -0.33 -0.63
C ARG A 367 16.58 0.12 -1.40
N VAL A 368 15.67 -0.80 -1.68
CA VAL A 368 14.35 -0.47 -2.23
C VAL A 368 13.35 -0.45 -1.07
N HIS A 369 12.73 0.69 -0.86
CA HIS A 369 11.62 0.85 0.09
C HIS A 369 10.32 0.91 -0.73
N LEU A 370 9.31 0.14 -0.35
CA LEU A 370 8.04 0.11 -1.05
C LEU A 370 6.90 0.51 -0.11
N VAL A 371 6.00 1.35 -0.61
CA VAL A 371 4.71 1.68 0.02
C VAL A 371 3.59 1.26 -0.93
N ALA A 372 2.73 0.35 -0.51
CA ALA A 372 1.51 -0.02 -1.22
C ALA A 372 0.29 0.41 -0.41
N HIS A 373 -0.69 1.06 -1.05
CA HIS A 373 -1.92 1.50 -0.41
C HIS A 373 -3.13 0.68 -0.88
N SER A 374 -3.99 0.26 0.04
CA SER A 374 -5.30 -0.34 -0.28
C SER A 374 -5.18 -1.49 -1.29
N MET A 375 -5.95 -1.47 -2.39
CA MET A 375 -5.88 -2.46 -3.48
C MET A 375 -4.50 -2.53 -4.18
N GLY A 376 -3.66 -1.50 -4.10
CA GLY A 376 -2.25 -1.60 -4.51
C GLY A 376 -1.46 -2.63 -3.70
N SER A 377 -1.89 -2.94 -2.47
CA SER A 377 -1.35 -4.04 -1.65
C SER A 377 -1.78 -5.41 -2.17
N PHE A 378 -2.93 -5.52 -2.83
CA PHE A 378 -3.37 -6.71 -3.54
C PHE A 378 -2.51 -6.96 -4.79
N ILE A 379 -2.34 -5.94 -5.65
CA ILE A 379 -1.48 -6.05 -6.85
C ILE A 379 -0.05 -6.45 -6.47
N LEU A 380 0.53 -5.83 -5.43
CA LEU A 380 1.83 -6.23 -4.90
C LEU A 380 1.85 -7.69 -4.41
N THR A 381 0.80 -8.13 -3.72
CA THR A 381 0.71 -9.49 -3.16
C THR A 381 0.71 -10.53 -4.28
N GLU A 382 -0.07 -10.30 -5.33
CA GLU A 382 -0.14 -11.18 -6.50
C GLU A 382 1.16 -11.14 -7.31
N ALA A 383 1.70 -9.96 -7.62
CA ALA A 383 2.99 -9.81 -8.31
C ALA A 383 4.13 -10.57 -7.62
N LEU A 384 4.25 -10.46 -6.29
CA LEU A 384 5.29 -11.18 -5.54
C LEU A 384 5.02 -12.69 -5.42
N LYS A 385 3.75 -13.14 -5.37
CA LYS A 385 3.39 -14.55 -5.47
C LYS A 385 3.83 -15.13 -6.81
N THR A 386 3.51 -14.45 -7.91
CA THR A 386 3.88 -14.84 -9.28
C THR A 386 5.41 -14.86 -9.47
N ILE A 387 6.15 -13.90 -8.91
CA ILE A 387 7.63 -13.92 -8.91
C ILE A 387 8.18 -15.14 -8.15
N ASP A 388 7.64 -15.47 -6.97
CA ASP A 388 8.09 -16.65 -6.22
C ASP A 388 7.73 -17.98 -6.91
N ASP A 389 6.58 -18.03 -7.60
CA ASP A 389 6.19 -19.17 -8.45
C ASP A 389 7.16 -19.35 -9.63
N ARG A 390 7.52 -18.27 -10.31
CA ARG A 390 8.51 -18.26 -11.41
C ARG A 390 9.91 -18.66 -10.94
N ASN A 391 10.28 -18.34 -9.71
CA ASN A 391 11.51 -18.80 -9.07
C ASN A 391 11.44 -20.26 -8.55
N GLY A 392 10.32 -20.95 -8.76
CA GLY A 392 10.14 -22.36 -8.42
C GLY A 392 10.05 -22.66 -6.93
N ARG A 393 9.81 -21.64 -6.08
CA ARG A 393 9.70 -21.76 -4.61
C ARG A 393 10.92 -22.41 -3.93
N LYS A 394 12.11 -22.28 -4.52
CA LYS A 394 13.35 -22.94 -4.05
C LYS A 394 14.10 -22.09 -3.01
N GLY A 395 13.79 -22.33 -1.74
CA GLY A 395 14.41 -21.63 -0.61
C GLY A 395 13.74 -20.28 -0.32
N ASP A 396 14.36 -19.46 0.53
CA ASP A 396 13.88 -18.10 0.79
C ASP A 396 14.01 -17.24 -0.49
N PRO A 397 12.98 -16.46 -0.87
CA PRO A 397 13.09 -15.54 -2.00
C PRO A 397 14.16 -14.47 -1.73
N PRO A 398 14.78 -13.90 -2.78
CA PRO A 398 15.78 -12.85 -2.61
C PRO A 398 15.16 -11.64 -1.88
N ARG A 399 15.86 -11.15 -0.85
CA ARG A 399 15.50 -9.94 -0.10
C ARG A 399 15.69 -8.70 -0.96
N PHE A 400 14.76 -8.49 -1.88
CA PHE A 400 14.74 -7.40 -2.84
C PHE A 400 14.46 -6.04 -2.18
N PHE A 401 13.53 -6.02 -1.21
CA PHE A 401 13.19 -4.81 -0.47
C PHE A 401 14.00 -4.70 0.84
N ASP A 402 14.42 -3.49 1.20
CA ASP A 402 14.88 -3.20 2.57
C ASP A 402 13.67 -2.95 3.50
N GLN A 403 12.57 -2.43 2.94
CA GLN A 403 11.30 -2.23 3.63
C GLN A 403 10.12 -2.42 2.67
N VAL A 404 9.07 -3.10 3.12
CA VAL A 404 7.72 -3.03 2.54
C VAL A 404 6.79 -2.44 3.59
N VAL A 405 5.96 -1.48 3.19
CA VAL A 405 4.87 -0.92 3.99
C VAL A 405 3.57 -1.12 3.23
N MET A 406 2.61 -1.78 3.87
CA MET A 406 1.23 -1.85 3.38
C MET A 406 0.37 -0.91 4.22
N ALA A 407 -0.11 0.16 3.58
CA ALA A 407 -1.00 1.14 4.19
C ALA A 407 -2.46 0.79 3.88
N ALA A 408 -3.26 0.59 4.94
CA ALA A 408 -4.67 0.20 4.82
C ALA A 408 -4.92 -0.97 3.82
N PRO A 409 -4.14 -2.08 3.84
CA PRO A 409 -4.20 -3.10 2.79
C PRO A 409 -5.58 -3.74 2.66
N ASP A 410 -6.11 -3.72 1.43
CA ASP A 410 -7.36 -4.41 1.09
C ASP A 410 -7.07 -5.83 0.58
N LEU A 411 -7.01 -6.76 1.52
CA LEU A 411 -6.57 -8.14 1.36
C LEU A 411 -7.34 -9.00 2.36
N ASP A 412 -7.81 -10.20 1.99
CA ASP A 412 -8.34 -11.16 2.97
C ASP A 412 -7.27 -11.46 4.03
N ALA A 413 -7.46 -10.94 5.23
CA ALA A 413 -6.50 -11.05 6.33
C ALA A 413 -6.28 -12.51 6.73
N LYS A 414 -7.32 -13.35 6.66
CA LYS A 414 -7.27 -14.78 6.98
C LYS A 414 -6.48 -15.55 5.92
N GLY A 415 -6.77 -15.32 4.65
CA GLY A 415 -6.02 -15.85 3.52
C GLY A 415 -4.55 -15.44 3.59
N PHE A 416 -4.28 -14.14 3.74
CA PHE A 416 -2.93 -13.60 3.83
C PHE A 416 -2.12 -14.24 4.96
N VAL A 417 -2.62 -14.24 6.20
CA VAL A 417 -1.87 -14.78 7.35
C VAL A 417 -1.67 -16.30 7.26
N LYS A 418 -2.62 -17.03 6.66
CA LYS A 418 -2.49 -18.48 6.48
C LYS A 418 -1.51 -18.86 5.37
N SER A 419 -1.47 -18.11 4.26
CA SER A 419 -0.65 -18.40 3.07
C SER A 419 0.27 -17.24 2.66
N SER A 420 -0.26 -16.19 2.03
CA SER A 420 0.54 -15.17 1.32
C SER A 420 1.60 -14.50 2.21
N GLY A 421 1.26 -14.07 3.42
CA GLY A 421 2.21 -13.39 4.32
C GLY A 421 3.42 -14.24 4.69
N LYS A 422 3.26 -15.56 4.86
CA LYS A 422 4.39 -16.49 5.11
C LYS A 422 5.35 -16.54 3.92
N ARG A 423 4.78 -16.56 2.71
CA ARG A 423 5.49 -16.56 1.44
C ARG A 423 6.22 -15.24 1.20
N LEU A 424 5.51 -14.12 1.40
CA LEU A 424 5.98 -12.79 1.01
C LEU A 424 6.98 -12.17 1.99
N ARG A 425 6.98 -12.59 3.26
CA ARG A 425 7.92 -12.12 4.29
C ARG A 425 9.38 -12.18 3.85
N GLY A 426 9.76 -13.18 3.05
CA GLY A 426 11.15 -13.37 2.58
C GLY A 426 11.63 -12.27 1.63
N PHE A 427 10.74 -11.64 0.84
CA PHE A 427 11.11 -10.63 -0.15
C PHE A 427 11.65 -9.33 0.44
N SER A 428 11.43 -9.09 1.74
CA SER A 428 11.88 -7.89 2.42
C SER A 428 12.79 -8.18 3.61
N ARG A 429 13.62 -7.21 3.98
CA ARG A 429 14.33 -7.22 5.27
C ARG A 429 13.39 -6.87 6.43
N ARG A 430 12.37 -6.02 6.17
CA ARG A 430 11.34 -5.60 7.13
C ARG A 430 10.00 -5.40 6.43
N PHE A 431 8.91 -5.76 7.10
CA PHE A 431 7.55 -5.64 6.58
C PHE A 431 6.71 -4.97 7.65
N THR A 432 5.95 -3.94 7.30
CA THR A 432 5.11 -3.18 8.23
C THR A 432 3.71 -3.02 7.63
N VAL A 433 2.67 -3.25 8.44
CA VAL A 433 1.27 -3.02 8.08
C VAL A 433 0.75 -1.87 8.93
N TYR A 434 0.16 -0.87 8.28
CA TYR A 434 -0.62 0.17 8.94
C TYR A 434 -2.09 -0.19 8.82
N ALA A 435 -2.78 -0.27 9.96
CA ALA A 435 -4.17 -0.69 10.04
C ALA A 435 -4.97 0.22 10.99
N SER A 436 -6.24 0.46 10.67
CA SER A 436 -7.15 1.29 11.46
C SER A 436 -8.49 0.60 11.65
N ARG A 437 -9.09 0.76 12.85
CA ARG A 437 -10.48 0.36 13.11
C ARG A 437 -11.50 1.39 12.59
N GLN A 438 -11.04 2.59 12.25
CA GLN A 438 -11.88 3.71 11.88
C GLN A 438 -12.13 3.78 10.37
N ASP A 439 -11.20 3.25 9.56
CA ASP A 439 -11.26 3.18 8.10
C ASP A 439 -12.67 2.80 7.56
N LYS A 440 -13.31 3.74 6.86
CA LYS A 440 -14.65 3.60 6.31
C LYS A 440 -14.64 2.84 4.98
N ALA A 441 -13.60 3.04 4.17
CA ALA A 441 -13.45 2.40 2.86
C ALA A 441 -13.30 0.88 3.02
N LEU A 442 -12.46 0.42 3.93
CA LEU A 442 -12.29 -1.01 4.20
C LEU A 442 -13.53 -1.65 4.85
N LYS A 443 -14.37 -0.89 5.55
CA LYS A 443 -15.69 -1.39 6.02
C LYS A 443 -16.66 -1.59 4.86
N LEU A 444 -16.62 -0.72 3.86
CA LEU A 444 -17.40 -0.89 2.62
C LEU A 444 -16.87 -2.09 1.81
N SER A 445 -15.55 -2.18 1.59
CA SER A 445 -14.93 -3.34 0.92
C SER A 445 -15.26 -4.66 1.61
N LYS A 446 -15.17 -4.74 2.94
CA LYS A 446 -15.65 -5.89 3.73
C LYS A 446 -17.09 -6.28 3.40
N SER A 447 -17.98 -5.31 3.28
CA SER A 447 -19.39 -5.54 2.94
C SER A 447 -19.61 -5.99 1.49
N VAL A 448 -18.72 -5.61 0.58
CA VAL A 448 -18.78 -5.98 -0.85
C VAL A 448 -18.16 -7.36 -1.10
N ASN A 449 -17.02 -7.65 -0.47
CA ASN A 449 -16.18 -8.82 -0.73
C ASN A 449 -16.41 -9.99 0.25
N GLY A 450 -16.99 -9.75 1.43
CA GLY A 450 -17.30 -10.80 2.41
C GLY A 450 -16.09 -11.36 3.20
N PHE A 451 -14.91 -10.75 3.08
CA PHE A 451 -13.74 -11.06 3.91
C PHE A 451 -13.40 -9.91 4.88
N GLU A 452 -12.54 -10.17 5.87
CA GLU A 452 -11.98 -9.14 6.76
C GLU A 452 -10.71 -8.53 6.13
N PRO A 453 -10.69 -7.24 5.74
CA PRO A 453 -9.49 -6.64 5.13
C PRO A 453 -8.34 -6.52 6.13
N LEU A 454 -7.12 -6.82 5.70
CA LEU A 454 -5.91 -6.79 6.52
C LEU A 454 -5.64 -5.42 7.18
N GLY A 455 -6.00 -4.33 6.49
CA GLY A 455 -5.91 -2.95 6.98
C GLY A 455 -7.03 -2.52 7.93
N LEU A 456 -8.14 -3.27 8.00
CA LEU A 456 -9.23 -3.02 8.95
C LEU A 456 -8.93 -3.78 10.24
N LEU A 457 -8.20 -3.15 11.16
CA LEU A 457 -7.53 -3.80 12.30
C LEU A 457 -8.42 -4.83 13.05
N ASN A 458 -8.18 -6.11 12.78
CA ASN A 458 -8.99 -7.26 13.22
C ASN A 458 -8.12 -8.34 13.92
N GLU A 459 -8.70 -9.53 14.25
CA GLU A 459 -7.94 -10.61 14.90
C GLU A 459 -6.85 -11.20 14.01
N PHE A 460 -7.10 -11.36 12.71
CA PHE A 460 -6.15 -11.95 11.78
C PHE A 460 -4.96 -11.02 11.59
N SER A 461 -5.20 -9.70 11.50
CA SER A 461 -4.14 -8.69 11.51
C SER A 461 -3.21 -8.84 12.73
N ARG A 462 -3.76 -9.13 13.91
CA ARG A 462 -2.97 -9.36 15.15
C ARG A 462 -2.22 -10.70 15.08
N GLN A 463 -2.88 -11.78 14.67
CA GLN A 463 -2.27 -13.11 14.51
C GLN A 463 -1.08 -13.09 13.53
N GLY A 464 -1.13 -12.28 12.46
CA GLY A 464 -0.01 -12.12 11.55
C GLY A 464 1.19 -11.40 12.17
N ALA A 465 0.94 -10.43 13.05
CA ALA A 465 1.98 -9.77 13.84
C ALA A 465 2.60 -10.72 14.90
N GLU A 466 1.77 -11.50 15.60
CA GLU A 466 2.20 -12.56 16.53
C GLU A 466 3.08 -13.62 15.85
N ALA A 467 2.67 -14.03 14.65
CA ALA A 467 3.44 -14.91 13.76
C ALA A 467 4.67 -14.24 13.12
N LYS A 468 4.97 -12.98 13.46
CA LYS A 468 6.12 -12.18 13.00
C LYS A 468 6.19 -12.05 11.47
N LEU A 469 5.04 -12.06 10.80
CA LEU A 469 4.94 -11.82 9.35
C LEU A 469 5.25 -10.36 9.00
N TYR A 470 4.83 -9.44 9.87
CA TYR A 470 5.05 -8.00 9.76
C TYR A 470 5.02 -7.33 11.15
N GLU A 471 5.58 -6.13 11.26
CA GLU A 471 5.23 -5.18 12.34
C GLU A 471 3.84 -4.61 12.06
N LEU A 472 2.98 -4.51 13.07
CA LEU A 472 1.64 -3.92 12.94
C LEU A 472 1.56 -2.60 13.70
N VAL A 473 1.15 -1.53 13.01
CA VAL A 473 0.85 -0.23 13.62
C VAL A 473 -0.65 0.05 13.59
N ASP A 474 -1.23 0.27 14.77
CA ASP A 474 -2.60 0.73 14.98
C ASP A 474 -2.67 2.25 14.77
N ALA A 475 -3.17 2.61 13.60
CA ALA A 475 -3.49 3.98 13.19
C ALA A 475 -4.93 4.37 13.53
N SER A 476 -5.64 3.65 14.41
CA SER A 476 -7.01 4.05 14.84
C SER A 476 -7.06 5.34 15.66
N THR A 477 -5.94 5.98 15.96
CA THR A 477 -5.85 7.30 16.59
C THR A 477 -5.50 8.40 15.58
N ALA A 478 -5.28 8.05 14.31
CA ALA A 478 -5.13 8.98 13.20
C ALA A 478 -6.51 9.50 12.79
N GLU A 479 -7.08 10.39 13.61
CA GLU A 479 -8.36 11.04 13.36
C GLU A 479 -8.21 12.13 12.29
N SER A 480 -8.36 11.71 11.04
CA SER A 480 -8.74 12.61 9.95
C SER A 480 -10.18 13.09 10.15
N GLY A 481 -10.47 14.37 9.90
CA GLY A 481 -11.72 15.03 10.27
C GLY A 481 -13.01 14.47 9.63
N TRP A 482 -14.16 15.07 9.96
CA TRP A 482 -15.50 14.59 9.60
C TRP A 482 -15.70 14.16 8.14
N PHE A 483 -15.01 14.82 7.20
CA PHE A 483 -15.13 14.58 5.76
C PHE A 483 -14.19 13.50 5.20
N ASP A 484 -13.19 13.01 5.95
CA ASP A 484 -12.30 11.96 5.46
C ASP A 484 -12.89 10.56 5.69
N SER A 485 -12.69 9.69 4.69
CA SER A 485 -12.81 8.24 4.75
C SER A 485 -12.05 7.56 5.89
N GLY A 486 -10.96 8.15 6.39
CA GLY A 486 -10.00 7.51 7.27
C GLY A 486 -9.22 6.38 6.58
N HIS A 487 -9.01 6.48 5.27
CA HIS A 487 -8.36 5.48 4.42
C HIS A 487 -7.00 5.92 3.85
N VAL A 488 -6.76 7.24 3.79
CA VAL A 488 -5.53 7.87 3.26
C VAL A 488 -4.61 8.45 4.35
N TYR A 489 -4.93 8.17 5.62
CA TYR A 489 -4.21 8.60 6.82
C TYR A 489 -2.68 8.42 6.79
N TYR A 490 -2.17 7.41 6.05
CA TYR A 490 -0.75 7.14 5.91
C TYR A 490 0.02 8.31 5.27
N GLY A 491 -0.65 9.10 4.43
CA GLY A 491 -0.09 10.23 3.72
C GLY A 491 -0.57 11.58 4.26
N ASP A 492 -1.79 11.67 4.80
CA ASP A 492 -2.39 12.95 5.21
C ASP A 492 -2.07 13.39 6.64
N MET A 493 -1.60 12.47 7.50
CA MET A 493 -1.27 12.76 8.89
C MET A 493 0.25 12.95 9.07
N PRO A 494 0.73 14.10 9.60
CA PRO A 494 2.15 14.33 9.87
C PRO A 494 2.81 13.23 10.70
N GLU A 495 2.11 12.69 11.70
CA GLU A 495 2.59 11.62 12.57
C GLU A 495 2.87 10.32 11.79
N MET A 496 2.04 10.01 10.78
CA MET A 496 2.23 8.84 9.92
C MET A 496 3.41 8.99 8.98
N LEU A 497 3.64 10.19 8.45
CA LEU A 497 4.81 10.49 7.61
C LEU A 497 6.11 10.44 8.42
N VAL A 498 6.09 10.94 9.66
CA VAL A 498 7.21 10.83 10.60
C VAL A 498 7.50 9.36 10.91
N ASP A 499 6.48 8.55 11.21
CA ASP A 499 6.64 7.11 11.43
C ASP A 499 7.20 6.39 10.19
N LEU A 500 6.65 6.67 9.00
CA LEU A 500 7.10 6.10 7.73
C LEU A 500 8.56 6.45 7.44
N ALA A 501 8.97 7.68 7.76
CA ALA A 501 10.36 8.12 7.63
C ALA A 501 11.29 7.40 8.63
N PHE A 502 10.83 7.01 9.82
CA PHE A 502 11.60 6.15 10.74
C PHE A 502 11.66 4.70 10.25
N VAL A 503 10.56 4.16 9.74
CA VAL A 503 10.44 2.83 9.12
C VAL A 503 11.43 2.68 7.95
N PHE A 504 11.57 3.71 7.11
CA PHE A 504 12.54 3.75 6.01
C PHE A 504 14.00 3.80 6.50
N ARG A 505 14.27 4.50 7.61
CA ARG A 505 15.58 4.48 8.29
C ARG A 505 15.88 3.14 8.98
N GLY A 506 14.91 2.22 9.01
CA GLY A 506 15.04 0.88 9.57
C GLY A 506 14.89 0.81 11.08
N ILE A 507 14.25 1.81 11.67
CA ILE A 507 14.01 1.88 13.12
C ILE A 507 12.77 1.01 13.43
N PRO A 508 12.89 -0.02 14.28
CA PRO A 508 11.79 -0.95 14.57
C PRO A 508 10.69 -0.26 15.38
N ALA A 509 9.47 -0.79 15.31
CA ALA A 509 8.30 -0.18 15.95
C ALA A 509 8.40 -0.12 17.49
N SER A 510 9.23 -0.98 18.09
CA SER A 510 9.57 -0.96 19.53
C SER A 510 10.57 0.14 19.92
N SER A 511 11.10 0.92 18.98
CA SER A 511 12.00 2.02 19.29
C SER A 511 11.23 3.23 19.86
N LEU A 512 11.64 3.68 21.04
CA LEU A 512 11.13 4.91 21.67
C LEU A 512 11.25 6.14 20.74
N GLN A 513 12.18 6.13 19.78
CA GLN A 513 12.34 7.20 18.79
C GLN A 513 11.10 7.41 17.90
N ARG A 514 10.31 6.36 17.65
CA ARG A 514 9.09 6.44 16.81
C ARG A 514 7.90 7.06 17.53
N GLY A 515 7.95 7.24 18.86
CA GLY A 515 6.82 7.76 19.63
C GLY A 515 5.58 6.85 19.55
N LEU A 516 5.77 5.54 19.44
CA LEU A 516 4.69 4.55 19.46
C LEU A 516 4.55 3.96 20.87
N GLY A 517 3.30 3.76 21.29
CA GLY A 517 2.97 3.01 22.50
C GLY A 517 2.92 1.52 22.21
N GLU A 518 3.61 0.71 23.01
CA GLU A 518 3.60 -0.74 22.87
C GLU A 518 2.27 -1.32 23.38
N THR A 519 1.57 -2.08 22.54
CA THR A 519 0.34 -2.82 22.90
C THR A 519 0.39 -4.21 22.24
N PRO A 520 1.22 -5.14 22.75
CA PRO A 520 1.56 -6.37 22.05
C PRO A 520 0.32 -7.14 21.57
N PRO A 521 0.28 -7.62 20.31
CA PRO A 521 1.38 -7.75 19.36
C PRO A 521 1.63 -6.53 18.45
N LEU A 522 1.02 -5.37 18.73
CA LEU A 522 1.06 -4.21 17.84
C LEU A 522 1.55 -2.94 18.54
N PHE A 523 1.89 -1.93 17.75
CA PHE A 523 2.31 -0.61 18.23
C PHE A 523 1.25 0.43 17.87
N ARG A 524 0.92 1.37 18.75
CA ARG A 524 -0.09 2.40 18.49
C ARG A 524 0.57 3.77 18.40
N LEU A 525 0.11 4.62 17.49
CA LEU A 525 0.43 6.05 17.51
C LEU A 525 -0.11 6.65 18.82
N THR A 526 0.76 7.01 19.76
CA THR A 526 0.32 7.85 20.88
C THR A 526 0.06 9.23 20.32
N SER A 527 -1.17 9.74 20.44
CA SER A 527 -1.38 11.17 20.27
C SER A 527 -0.48 11.87 21.29
N ARG A 528 0.36 12.80 20.82
CA ARG A 528 0.89 13.81 21.73
C ARG A 528 -0.33 14.61 22.18
N SER A 529 -0.67 14.53 23.47
CA SER A 529 -1.60 15.46 24.08
C SER A 529 -1.10 16.87 23.77
N ARG A 530 -1.94 17.68 23.12
CA ARG A 530 -1.65 19.08 22.83
C ARG A 530 -1.49 19.89 24.12
#